data_AF-A0A1Z5J2F4-F1
#
_entry.id   AF-A0A1Z5J2F4-F1
#
_cell.length_a   1.000
_cell.length_b   1.000
_cell.length_c   1.000
_cell.angle_alpha   90.00
_cell.angle_beta   90.00
_cell.angle_gamma   90.00
#
_symmetry.space_group_name_H-M   'P 1'
#
loop_
_entity.id
_entity.type
_entity.pdbx_description
1 polymer ?
#
loop_
_entity_poly.entity_id
_entity_poly.type
_entity_poly.pdbx_seq_one_letter_code
_entity_poly.pdbx_strand_id
1 'polypeptide(L)'
;MYKKYAMTSWITAICLCLITVISAMSKHNLSYQVLVSVLSYIGVYAISLYLAKHNGTEKIVLTFVNILAVAILVAMIINATRKYSGFVVVLLLVICVVGTVTGIMAIWFNNRFEKTNSADSKEH
;
A
#
# COMPACT_ATOMS: atom_id res chain seq x y z
N MET A 1 -2.38 18.06 4.15
CA MET A 1 -1.48 16.90 3.91
C MET A 1 -2.11 15.56 4.30
N TYR A 2 -2.86 15.47 5.42
CA TYR A 2 -3.55 14.24 5.87
C TYR A 2 -4.40 13.56 4.80
N LYS A 3 -5.28 14.31 4.12
CA LYS A 3 -6.14 13.78 3.05
C LYS A 3 -5.38 13.14 1.87
N LYS A 4 -4.21 13.68 1.50
CA LYS A 4 -3.48 13.23 0.30
C LYS A 4 -2.80 11.88 0.53
N TYR A 5 -2.08 11.72 1.65
CA TYR A 5 -1.43 10.44 1.95
C TYR A 5 -2.45 9.34 2.27
N ALA A 6 -3.56 9.68 2.95
CA ALA A 6 -4.61 8.73 3.29
C ALA A 6 -5.29 8.18 2.02
N MET A 7 -5.60 9.03 1.05
CA MET A 7 -6.12 8.58 -0.23
C MET A 7 -5.13 7.69 -0.99
N THR A 8 -3.84 8.08 -1.07
CA THR A 8 -2.83 7.26 -1.77
C THR A 8 -2.61 5.91 -1.10
N SER A 9 -2.67 5.85 0.24
CA SER A 9 -2.60 4.58 0.98
C SER A 9 -3.83 3.69 0.73
N TRP A 10 -5.04 4.26 0.73
CA TRP A 10 -6.24 3.50 0.38
C TRP A 10 -6.21 2.96 -1.06
N ILE A 11 -5.74 3.74 -2.02
CA ILE A 11 -5.58 3.28 -3.41
C ILE A 11 -4.60 2.10 -3.46
N THR A 12 -3.49 2.17 -2.73
CA THR A 12 -2.50 1.08 -2.64
C THR A 12 -3.11 -0.19 -2.03
N ALA A 13 -3.92 -0.06 -0.97
CA ALA A 13 -4.63 -1.17 -0.36
C ALA A 13 -5.64 -1.82 -1.33
N ILE A 14 -6.39 -1.01 -2.08
CA ILE A 14 -7.33 -1.50 -3.09
C ILE A 14 -6.59 -2.24 -4.21
N CYS A 15 -5.45 -1.72 -4.68
CA CYS A 15 -4.63 -2.40 -5.67
C CYS A 15 -4.16 -3.77 -5.17
N LEU A 16 -3.69 -3.88 -3.92
CA LEU A 16 -3.34 -5.18 -3.32
C LEU A 16 -4.52 -6.15 -3.32
N CYS A 17 -5.69 -5.68 -2.88
CA CYS A 17 -6.90 -6.52 -2.83
C CYS A 17 -7.30 -7.02 -4.23
N LEU A 18 -7.30 -6.13 -5.24
CA LEU A 18 -7.63 -6.48 -6.62
C LEU A 18 -6.66 -7.51 -7.18
N ILE A 19 -5.35 -7.36 -6.93
CA ILE A 19 -4.35 -8.31 -7.40
C ILE A 19 -4.55 -9.68 -6.75
N THR A 20 -4.85 -9.74 -5.46
CA THR A 20 -5.12 -11.02 -4.76
C THR A 20 -6.36 -11.71 -5.33
N VAL A 21 -7.45 -10.96 -5.56
CA VAL A 21 -8.70 -11.51 -6.13
C VAL A 21 -8.49 -11.98 -7.56
N ILE A 22 -7.90 -11.15 -8.43
CA ILE A 22 -7.66 -11.49 -9.84
C ILE A 22 -6.70 -12.69 -9.96
N SER A 23 -5.64 -12.71 -9.15
CA SER A 23 -4.69 -13.82 -9.09
C SER A 23 -5.36 -15.12 -8.62
N ALA A 24 -6.30 -15.06 -7.68
CA ALA A 24 -7.03 -16.23 -7.21
C ALA A 24 -8.07 -16.73 -8.23
N MET A 25 -8.81 -15.81 -8.85
CA MET A 25 -9.77 -16.12 -9.92
C MET A 25 -9.07 -16.77 -11.11
N SER A 26 -7.94 -16.23 -11.55
CA SER A 26 -7.18 -16.77 -12.69
C SER A 26 -6.60 -18.17 -12.43
N LYS A 27 -6.49 -18.59 -11.16
CA LYS A 27 -6.05 -19.93 -10.78
C LYS A 27 -7.21 -20.85 -10.39
N HIS A 28 -8.46 -20.42 -10.56
CA HIS A 28 -9.66 -21.11 -10.06
C HIS A 28 -9.56 -21.52 -8.57
N ASN A 29 -8.81 -20.75 -7.78
CA ASN A 29 -8.52 -21.04 -6.37
C ASN A 29 -9.12 -19.95 -5.48
N LEU A 30 -10.43 -19.74 -5.61
CA LEU A 30 -11.20 -18.88 -4.72
C LEU A 30 -11.42 -19.59 -3.38
N SER A 31 -10.39 -19.58 -2.55
CA SER A 31 -10.43 -20.12 -1.19
C SER A 31 -10.78 -19.04 -0.17
N TYR A 32 -11.27 -19.46 1.00
CA TYR A 32 -11.53 -18.58 2.15
C TYR A 32 -10.30 -17.74 2.55
N GLN A 33 -9.10 -18.26 2.28
CA GLN A 33 -7.83 -17.54 2.48
C GLN A 33 -7.72 -16.22 1.68
N VAL A 34 -8.34 -16.15 0.50
CA VAL A 34 -8.35 -14.93 -0.33
C VAL A 34 -9.17 -13.84 0.34
N LEU A 35 -10.34 -14.20 0.87
CA LEU A 35 -11.20 -13.28 1.60
C LEU A 35 -10.52 -12.77 2.88
N VAL A 36 -9.90 -13.67 3.64
CA VAL A 36 -9.14 -13.31 4.85
C VAL A 36 -7.98 -12.35 4.51
N SER A 37 -7.29 -12.58 3.39
CA SER A 37 -6.20 -11.71 2.94
C SER A 37 -6.70 -10.30 2.59
N VAL A 38 -7.81 -10.20 1.85
CA VAL A 38 -8.44 -8.92 1.49
C VAL A 38 -8.88 -8.16 2.74
N LEU A 39 -9.57 -8.84 3.67
CA LEU A 39 -9.99 -8.22 4.94
C LEU A 39 -8.80 -7.78 5.79
N SER A 40 -7.71 -8.57 5.80
CA SER A 40 -6.49 -8.23 6.51
C SER A 40 -5.84 -6.97 5.94
N TYR A 41 -5.72 -6.84 4.61
CA TYR A 41 -5.17 -5.62 4.00
C TYR A 41 -6.01 -4.39 4.33
N ILE A 42 -7.33 -4.47 4.24
CA ILE A 42 -8.24 -3.38 4.60
C ILE A 42 -8.08 -3.02 6.09
N GLY A 43 -8.05 -4.02 6.97
CA GLY A 43 -7.91 -3.84 8.41
C GLY A 43 -6.58 -3.19 8.80
N VAL A 44 -5.46 -3.69 8.27
CA VAL A 44 -4.12 -3.13 8.55
C VAL A 44 -4.04 -1.67 8.10
N TYR A 45 -4.56 -1.34 6.92
CA TYR A 45 -4.57 0.05 6.44
C TYR A 45 -5.52 0.93 7.25
N ALA A 46 -6.70 0.44 7.63
CA ALA A 46 -7.64 1.20 8.46
C ALA A 46 -7.06 1.53 9.84
N ILE A 47 -6.44 0.54 10.51
CA ILE A 47 -5.79 0.72 11.81
C ILE A 47 -4.59 1.66 11.67
N SER A 48 -3.74 1.46 10.67
CA SER A 48 -2.55 2.29 10.45
C SER A 48 -2.90 3.75 10.14
N LEU A 49 -3.98 4.00 9.39
CA LEU A 49 -4.47 5.35 9.09
C LEU A 49 -5.14 6.03 10.29
N TYR A 50 -5.83 5.24 11.11
CA TYR A 50 -6.42 5.73 12.36
C TYR A 50 -5.30 6.17 13.32
N LEU A 51 -4.30 5.33 13.55
CA LEU A 51 -3.12 5.64 14.36
C LEU A 51 -2.35 6.87 13.81
N ALA A 52 -2.04 6.90 12.50
CA ALA A 52 -1.33 8.02 11.87
C ALA A 52 -2.06 9.38 11.94
N LYS A 53 -3.34 9.40 12.32
CA LYS A 53 -4.12 10.63 12.58
C LYS A 53 -3.78 11.27 13.93
N HIS A 54 -3.43 10.46 14.92
CA HIS A 54 -3.33 10.90 16.31
C HIS A 54 -1.88 11.09 16.78
N ASN A 55 -0.89 10.48 16.13
CA ASN A 55 0.51 10.54 16.59
C ASN A 55 1.57 10.58 15.47
N GLY A 56 2.67 11.30 15.71
CA GLY A 56 3.79 11.42 14.76
C GLY A 56 4.55 10.10 14.58
N THR A 57 4.84 9.39 15.68
CA THR A 57 5.48 8.07 15.68
C THR A 57 4.66 7.01 14.95
N GLU A 58 3.34 7.18 14.92
CA GLU A 58 2.41 6.25 14.26
C GLU A 58 2.34 6.45 12.74
N LYS A 59 2.81 7.59 12.22
CA LYS A 59 3.03 7.76 10.78
C LYS A 59 4.12 6.82 10.28
N ILE A 60 5.11 6.46 11.11
CA ILE A 60 6.16 5.52 10.74
C ILE A 60 5.56 4.16 10.42
N VAL A 61 4.59 3.69 11.22
CA VAL A 61 3.89 2.41 10.99
C VAL A 61 3.20 2.40 9.63
N LEU A 62 2.47 3.46 9.29
CA LEU A 62 1.82 3.59 7.97
C LEU A 62 2.84 3.62 6.82
N THR A 63 3.99 4.29 7.00
CA THR A 63 5.08 4.26 6.01
C THR A 63 5.63 2.85 5.81
N PHE A 64 5.87 2.11 6.89
CA PHE A 64 6.33 0.70 6.82
C PHE A 64 5.31 -0.19 6.09
N VAL A 65 4.02 -0.02 6.39
CA VAL A 65 2.94 -0.75 5.70
C VAL A 65 2.93 -0.44 4.20
N ASN A 66 3.10 0.84 3.81
CA ASN A 66 3.19 1.21 2.40
C ASN A 66 4.46 0.63 1.72
N ILE A 67 5.62 0.58 2.41
CA ILE A 67 6.85 -0.03 1.88
C ILE A 67 6.65 -1.52 1.63
N LEU A 68 6.07 -2.24 2.60
CA LEU A 68 5.74 -3.65 2.47
C LEU A 68 4.77 -3.89 1.30
N ALA A 69 3.76 -3.04 1.17
CA ALA A 69 2.83 -3.10 0.05
C ALA A 69 3.55 -2.94 -1.29
N VAL A 70 4.43 -1.95 -1.42
CA VAL A 70 5.25 -1.75 -2.63
C VAL A 70 6.10 -2.99 -2.93
N ALA A 71 6.75 -3.59 -1.93
CA ALA A 71 7.53 -4.81 -2.12
C ALA A 71 6.67 -5.97 -2.64
N ILE A 72 5.46 -6.16 -2.10
CA ILE A 72 4.51 -7.18 -2.56
C ILE A 72 4.07 -6.91 -4.01
N LEU A 73 3.78 -5.66 -4.35
CA LEU A 73 3.37 -5.26 -5.70
C LEU A 73 4.48 -5.50 -6.73
N VAL A 74 5.73 -5.16 -6.39
CA VAL A 74 6.90 -5.42 -7.24
C VAL A 74 7.15 -6.92 -7.40
N ALA A 75 7.04 -7.70 -6.33
CA ALA A 75 7.12 -9.16 -6.41
C ALA A 75 6.02 -9.74 -7.31
N MET A 76 4.81 -9.18 -7.24
CA MET A 76 3.71 -9.59 -8.10
C MET A 76 3.91 -9.21 -9.57
N ILE A 77 4.63 -8.14 -9.91
CA ILE A 77 5.02 -7.84 -11.30
C ILE A 77 5.89 -8.97 -11.87
N ILE A 78 6.89 -9.43 -11.10
CA ILE A 78 7.78 -10.53 -11.52
C ILE A 78 6.99 -11.84 -11.65
N ASN A 79 6.07 -12.10 -10.73
CA ASN A 79 5.25 -13.29 -10.76
C ASN A 79 4.22 -13.26 -11.91
N ALA A 80 3.64 -12.08 -12.19
CA ALA A 80 2.69 -11.84 -13.27
C ALA A 80 3.31 -12.16 -14.63
N THR A 81 4.51 -11.64 -14.88
CA THR A 81 5.24 -11.86 -16.15
C THR A 81 5.69 -13.31 -16.36
N ARG A 82 5.90 -14.08 -15.28
CA ARG A 82 6.35 -15.48 -15.37
C ARG A 82 5.22 -16.50 -15.42
N LYS A 83 4.09 -16.26 -14.73
CA LYS A 83 3.05 -17.28 -14.50
C LYS A 83 1.74 -17.03 -15.20
N TYR A 84 1.49 -15.83 -15.69
CA TYR A 84 0.24 -15.50 -16.36
C TYR A 84 0.51 -15.25 -17.85
N SER A 85 -0.51 -15.39 -18.69
CA SER A 85 -0.45 -15.08 -20.11
C SER A 85 -1.70 -14.34 -20.57
N GLY A 86 -1.61 -13.70 -21.74
CA GLY A 86 -2.74 -12.99 -22.35
C GLY A 86 -3.21 -11.76 -21.58
N PHE A 87 -4.52 -11.50 -21.63
CA PHE A 87 -5.13 -10.29 -21.07
C PHE A 87 -4.91 -10.13 -19.55
N VAL A 88 -4.84 -11.26 -18.83
CA VAL A 88 -4.66 -11.27 -17.37
C VAL A 88 -3.31 -10.66 -16.96
N VAL A 89 -2.24 -10.90 -17.72
CA VAL A 89 -0.92 -10.29 -17.46
C VAL A 89 -1.00 -8.78 -17.56
N VAL A 90 -1.60 -8.28 -18.65
CA VAL A 90 -1.69 -6.84 -18.90
C VAL A 90 -2.47 -6.16 -17.78
N LEU A 91 -3.60 -6.75 -17.37
CA LEU A 91 -4.42 -6.23 -16.28
C LEU A 91 -3.66 -6.21 -14.94
N LEU A 92 -3.00 -7.32 -14.58
CA LEU A 92 -2.21 -7.43 -13.36
C LEU A 92 -1.06 -6.42 -13.33
N LEU A 93 -0.37 -6.23 -14.46
CA LEU A 93 0.72 -5.27 -14.58
C LEU A 93 0.24 -3.83 -14.39
N VAL A 94 -0.87 -3.44 -15.03
CA VAL A 94 -1.44 -2.09 -14.85
C VAL A 94 -1.78 -1.83 -13.38
N ILE A 95 -2.45 -2.77 -12.73
CA ILE A 95 -2.83 -2.61 -11.31
C ILE A 95 -1.60 -2.56 -10.40
N CYS A 96 -0.59 -3.40 -10.66
CA CYS A 96 0.66 -3.40 -9.89
C CYS A 96 1.44 -2.10 -10.06
N VAL A 97 1.53 -1.57 -11.28
CA VAL A 97 2.23 -0.30 -11.57
C VAL A 97 1.51 0.86 -10.88
N VAL A 98 0.19 0.95 -11.02
CA VAL A 98 -0.61 1.99 -10.34
C VAL A 98 -0.43 1.91 -8.83
N GLY A 99 -0.60 0.73 -8.23
CA GLY A 99 -0.42 0.54 -6.80
C GLY A 99 0.99 0.87 -6.32
N THR A 100 2.01 0.54 -7.12
CA THR A 100 3.42 0.83 -6.78
C THR A 100 3.67 2.34 -6.77
N VAL A 101 3.22 3.05 -7.81
CA VAL A 101 3.37 4.50 -7.90
C VAL A 101 2.62 5.20 -6.76
N THR A 102 1.38 4.77 -6.44
CA THR A 102 0.63 5.34 -5.33
C THR A 102 1.23 5.02 -3.97
N GLY A 103 1.80 3.83 -3.79
CA GLY A 103 2.52 3.44 -2.58
C GLY A 103 3.77 4.28 -2.36
N ILE A 104 4.57 4.51 -3.40
CA ILE A 104 5.74 5.40 -3.37
C ILE A 104 5.33 6.84 -3.06
N MET A 105 4.24 7.34 -3.68
CA MET A 105 3.70 8.66 -3.36
C MET A 105 3.22 8.76 -1.90
N ALA A 106 2.57 7.72 -1.38
CA ALA A 106 2.12 7.68 0.01
C ALA A 106 3.31 7.74 0.98
N ILE A 107 4.38 6.99 0.70
CA ILE A 107 5.64 7.04 1.45
C ILE A 107 6.20 8.47 1.41
N TRP A 108 6.32 9.06 0.22
CA TRP A 108 6.90 10.40 0.08
C TRP A 108 6.09 11.50 0.77
N PHE A 109 4.75 11.46 0.67
CA PHE A 109 3.89 12.41 1.35
C PHE A 109 3.88 12.25 2.87
N ASN A 110 4.09 11.03 3.36
CA ASN A 110 4.17 10.77 4.80
C ASN A 110 5.57 11.10 5.36
N ASN A 111 6.64 10.87 4.58
CA ASN A 111 8.03 11.12 4.98
C ASN A 111 8.44 12.61 4.90
N ARG A 112 7.69 13.47 4.20
CA ARG A 112 7.87 14.94 4.24
C ARG A 112 7.53 15.58 5.61
N PHE A 113 7.25 14.79 6.65
CA PHE A 113 6.91 15.25 8.00
C PHE A 113 8.01 15.11 9.04
N GLU A 114 9.27 15.11 8.64
CA GLU A 114 10.38 15.30 9.57
C GLU A 114 11.47 16.23 9.02
N LYS A 115 11.06 17.31 8.34
CA LYS A 115 11.73 18.58 8.63
C LYS A 115 11.05 19.13 9.86
N THR A 116 11.46 18.63 11.02
CA THR A 116 11.35 19.37 12.27
C THR A 116 11.93 20.74 11.95
N ASN A 117 11.09 21.77 11.89
CA ASN A 117 11.58 23.10 12.14
C ASN A 117 12.35 22.96 13.45
N SER A 118 13.67 23.10 13.39
CA SER A 118 14.51 23.37 14.54
C SER A 118 13.97 24.65 15.16
N ALA A 119 12.90 24.50 15.95
CA ALA A 119 12.34 25.56 16.73
C ALA A 119 13.34 25.80 17.85
N ASP A 120 14.18 26.79 17.59
CA ASP A 120 14.63 27.77 18.57
C ASP A 120 15.09 27.12 19.88
N SER A 121 16.35 26.69 19.88
CA SER A 121 17.18 26.74 21.09
C SER A 121 17.25 28.20 21.55
N LYS A 122 16.18 28.70 22.16
CA LYS A 122 16.29 29.86 23.05
C LYS A 122 16.42 29.32 24.45
N GLU A 123 17.68 29.36 24.88
CA GLU A 123 18.06 29.76 26.24
C GLU A 123 16.97 30.65 26.85
N HIS A 124 16.45 30.24 28.01
CA HIS A 124 16.24 31.09 29.18
C HIS A 124 15.96 30.21 30.40
#